data_AF-A0A5C5CTT1-F1
#
_entry.id   AF-A0A5C5CTT1-F1
#
_cell.length_a   1.000
_cell.length_b   1.000
_cell.length_c   1.000
_cell.angle_alpha   90.00
_cell.angle_beta   90.00
_cell.angle_gamma   90.00
#
_symmetry.space_group_name_H-M   'P 1'
#
loop_
_entity.id
_entity.type
_entity.pdbx_description
1 polymer ?
#
loop_
_entity_poly.entity_id
_entity_poly.type
_entity_poly.pdbx_seq_one_letter_code
_entity_poly.pdbx_strand_id
1 'polypeptide(L)' 'MADLAKSGDASLAGNGSKDPLRDAPRLVAEYGGKVSDWSKVSSKSYTAADGSQFEIHAYRNAITGQLVEPKTIPTQK' A
#
# COMPACT_ATOMS: atom_id res chain seq x y z
N MET A 1 -3.39 11.51 1.10
CA MET A 1 -2.29 10.83 0.37
C MET A 1 -0.88 11.17 0.89
N ALA A 2 -0.64 12.31 1.55
CA ALA A 2 0.71 12.70 1.99
C ALA A 2 1.33 11.74 3.04
N ASP A 3 0.51 11.07 3.86
CA ASP A 3 0.97 10.18 4.92
C ASP A 3 1.58 8.87 4.40
N LEU A 4 1.03 8.34 3.30
CA LEU A 4 1.54 7.14 2.62
C LEU A 4 2.85 7.41 1.84
N ALA A 5 3.12 8.69 1.55
CA ALA A 5 4.34 9.09 0.85
C ALA A 5 5.52 9.37 1.81
N LYS A 6 5.25 9.64 3.10
CA LYS A 6 6.24 10.25 3.99
C LYS A 6 6.72 9.41 5.16
N SER A 7 6.03 8.35 5.59
CA SER A 7 6.50 7.65 6.80
C SER A 7 5.98 6.23 6.97
N GLY A 8 6.86 5.26 6.75
CA GLY A 8 6.84 3.98 7.46
C GLY A 8 5.58 3.15 7.29
N ASP A 9 5.17 2.92 6.04
CA ASP A 9 4.15 1.94 5.73
C ASP A 9 4.63 0.53 6.06
N ALA A 10 3.78 -0.28 6.67
CA ALA A 10 4.08 -1.71 6.81
C ALA A 10 3.89 -2.36 5.44
N SER A 11 4.96 -2.93 4.87
CA SER A 11 4.84 -3.82 3.72
C SER A 11 4.03 -5.05 4.14
N LEU A 12 2.80 -5.14 3.67
CA LEU A 12 1.91 -6.28 3.94
C LEU A 12 2.33 -7.49 3.08
N ALA A 13 2.73 -7.25 1.83
CA ALA A 13 3.15 -8.30 0.90
C ALA A 13 4.09 -7.71 -0.17
N GLY A 14 4.93 -8.56 -0.78
CA GLY A 14 5.86 -8.18 -1.85
C GLY A 14 7.15 -7.61 -1.30
N ASN A 15 7.71 -6.59 -1.96
CA ASN A 15 8.98 -6.00 -1.58
C ASN A 15 9.00 -5.58 -0.09
N GLY A 16 9.98 -6.10 0.67
CA GLY A 16 10.12 -5.84 2.11
C GLY A 16 9.18 -6.65 3.03
N SER A 17 8.39 -7.58 2.49
CA SER A 17 7.59 -8.54 3.26
C SER A 17 8.05 -9.99 3.02
N LYS A 18 7.74 -10.89 3.96
CA LYS A 18 7.92 -12.33 3.78
C LYS A 18 6.83 -12.93 2.90
N ASP A 19 5.68 -12.26 2.80
CA ASP A 19 4.53 -12.74 2.05
C ASP A 19 4.63 -12.34 0.58
N PRO A 20 4.40 -13.26 -0.37
CA PRO A 20 4.46 -12.95 -1.79
C PRO A 20 3.28 -12.06 -2.22
N LEU A 21 3.55 -11.09 -3.07
CA LEU A 21 2.52 -10.24 -3.67
C LEU A 21 1.93 -10.91 -4.92
N ARG A 22 0.75 -11.51 -4.79
CA ARG A 22 0.06 -12.23 -5.89
C ARG A 22 -0.33 -11.32 -7.06
N ASP A 23 -0.61 -10.05 -6.78
CA ASP A 23 -1.00 -9.07 -7.79
C ASP A 23 0.20 -8.51 -8.58
N ALA A 24 1.44 -8.82 -8.20
CA ALA A 24 2.63 -8.22 -8.78
C ALA A 24 2.74 -8.40 -10.31
N PRO A 25 2.39 -9.54 -10.93
CA PRO A 25 2.36 -9.66 -12.39
C PRO A 25 1.37 -8.68 -13.05
N ARG A 26 0.19 -8.48 -12.46
CA ARG A 26 -0.81 -7.51 -12.97
C ARG A 26 -0.30 -6.08 -12.83
N LEU A 27 0.30 -5.74 -11.69
CA LEU A 27 0.87 -4.41 -11.46
C LEU A 27 1.99 -4.08 -12.46
N VAL A 28 2.82 -5.06 -12.81
CA VAL A 28 3.83 -4.88 -13.86
C VAL A 28 3.18 -4.69 -15.23
N ALA A 29 2.12 -5.43 -15.54
CA ALA A 29 1.42 -5.29 -16.82
C ALA A 29 0.72 -3.93 -16.96
N GLU A 30 0.16 -3.37 -15.88
CA GLU A 30 -0.59 -2.12 -15.90
C GLU A 30 0.30 -0.88 -15.70
N TYR A 31 1.30 -0.95 -14.83
CA TYR A 31 2.09 0.19 -14.38
C TYR A 31 3.60 0.06 -14.66
N GLY A 32 4.05 -1.09 -15.18
CA GLY A 32 5.45 -1.35 -15.51
C GLY A 32 6.32 -1.72 -14.29
N GLY A 33 7.64 -1.67 -14.49
CA GLY A 33 8.63 -2.08 -13.48
C GLY A 33 8.81 -3.60 -13.41
N LYS A 34 9.30 -4.10 -12.26
CA LYS A 34 9.48 -5.54 -12.03
C LYS A 34 8.62 -6.02 -10.87
N VAL A 35 8.27 -7.31 -10.91
CA VAL A 35 7.50 -8.00 -9.87
C VAL A 35 8.11 -7.79 -8.48
N SER A 36 9.44 -7.83 -8.39
CA SER A 36 10.20 -7.63 -7.16
C SER A 36 10.12 -6.22 -6.58
N ASP A 37 9.71 -5.23 -7.37
CA ASP A 37 9.73 -3.83 -6.98
C ASP A 37 8.42 -3.40 -6.31
N TRP A 38 7.36 -4.19 -6.51
CA TRP A 38 6.04 -3.89 -6.00
C TRP A 38 5.82 -4.46 -4.60
N SER A 39 5.20 -3.66 -3.75
CA SER A 39 4.70 -4.08 -2.44
C SER A 39 3.27 -3.60 -2.24
N LYS A 40 2.51 -4.34 -1.45
CA LYS A 40 1.27 -3.84 -0.85
C LYS A 40 1.61 -3.16 0.46
N VAL A 41 1.15 -1.94 0.62
CA VAL A 41 1.43 -1.10 1.79
C VAL A 41 0.13 -0.68 2.47
N SER A 42 0.17 -0.46 3.78
CA SER A 42 -0.90 0.18 4.54
C SER A 42 -0.41 1.41 5.29
N SER A 43 -1.28 2.42 5.35
CA SER A 43 -1.08 3.54 6.27
C SER A 43 -1.34 3.12 7.71
N LYS A 44 -0.87 3.93 8.64
CA LYS A 44 -1.39 3.90 10.02
C LYS A 44 -2.89 4.20 10.04
N SER A 45 -3.59 3.71 11.06
CA SER A 45 -5.00 4.01 11.29
C SER A 45 -5.20 5.51 11.55
N TYR A 46 -6.19 6.08 10.87
CA TYR A 46 -6.66 7.44 11.05
C TYR A 46 -8.04 7.42 11.71
N THR A 47 -8.18 8.16 12.81
CA THR A 47 -9.46 8.36 13.50
C THR A 47 -10.10 9.66 13.03
N ALA A 48 -11.26 9.57 12.39
CA ALA A 48 -12.06 10.71 11.98
C ALA A 48 -12.78 11.35 13.18
N ALA A 49 -13.30 12.57 12.98
CA ALA A 49 -13.95 13.35 14.04
C ALA A 49 -15.21 12.69 14.62
N ASP A 50 -15.86 11.82 13.84
CA ASP A 50 -17.02 11.02 14.25
C ASP A 50 -16.63 9.73 15.00
N GLY A 51 -15.32 9.51 15.23
CA GLY A 51 -14.78 8.35 15.93
C GLY A 51 -14.57 7.11 15.04
N SER A 52 -14.91 7.19 13.75
CA SER A 52 -14.64 6.11 12.80
C SER A 52 -13.14 6.02 12.51
N GLN A 53 -12.63 4.79 12.35
CA GLN A 53 -11.22 4.54 12.05
C GLN A 53 -11.08 3.95 10.66
N PHE A 54 -10.06 4.41 9.93
CA PHE A 54 -9.75 3.92 8.60
C PHE A 54 -8.26 3.77 8.38
N GLU A 55 -7.90 2.81 7.54
CA GLU A 55 -6.57 2.64 6.98
C GLU A 55 -6.63 2.81 5.47
N ILE A 56 -5.53 3.23 4.85
CA ILE A 56 -5.39 3.30 3.41
C ILE A 56 -4.45 2.19 2.99
N HIS A 57 -4.93 1.27 2.17
CA HIS A 57 -4.09 0.26 1.53
C HIS A 57 -3.81 0.67 0.09
N ALA A 58 -2.60 0.46 -0.40
CA ALA A 58 -2.23 0.73 -1.79
C ALA A 58 -1.13 -0.22 -2.25
N TYR A 59 -0.76 -0.13 -3.52
CA TYR A 59 0.46 -0.74 -4.04
C TYR A 59 1.52 0.32 -4.29
N ARG A 60 2.75 0.01 -3.90
CA ARG A 60 3.91 0.89 -4.04
C ARG A 60 5.00 0.21 -4.84
N ASN A 61 5.58 0.93 -5.81
CA ASN A 61 6.83 0.53 -6.44
C ASN A 61 7.99 1.16 -5.66
N ALA A 62 8.89 0.33 -5.12
CA ALA A 62 10.02 0.77 -4.31
C ALA A 62 11.09 1.54 -5.11
N ILE A 63 11.18 1.31 -6.42
CA ILE A 63 12.18 1.94 -7.29
C ILE A 63 11.69 3.31 -7.77
N THR A 64 10.46 3.39 -8.25
CA THR A 64 9.91 4.64 -8.80
C THR A 64 9.24 5.51 -7.73
N GLY A 65 8.92 4.94 -6.57
CA GLY A 65 8.09 5.59 -5.55
C GLY A 65 6.62 5.71 -5.93
N GLN A 66 6.20 5.14 -7.07
CA GLN A 66 4.83 5.24 -7.56
C GLN A 66 3.87 4.52 -6.61
N LEU A 67 2.75 5.17 -6.33
CA LEU A 67 1.67 4.64 -5.54
C LEU A 67 0.40 4.51 -6.39
N VAL A 68 -0.21 3.34 -6.40
CA VAL A 68 -1.39 3.04 -7.22
C VAL A 68 -2.47 2.34 -6.41
N GLU A 69 -3.71 2.48 -6.89
CA GLU A 69 -4.89 1.80 -6.35
C GLU A 69 -5.11 2.01 -4.84
N PRO A 70 -5.08 3.25 -4.31
CA PRO A 70 -5.38 3.48 -2.91
C PRO A 70 -6.83 3.12 -2.60
N LYS A 71 -7.02 2.33 -1.54
CA LYS A 71 -8.32 1.90 -1.04
C LYS A 71 -8.43 2.24 0.44
N THR A 72 -9.50 2.95 0.80
CA THR A 72 -9.86 3.19 2.20
C THR A 72 -10.51 1.94 2.76
N ILE A 73 -10.01 1.47 3.89
CA ILE A 73 -10.50 0.31 4.61
C ILE A 73 -10.98 0.78 5.98
N PRO A 74 -12.28 0.64 6.30
CA PRO A 74 -12.76 0.89 7.66
C PRO A 74 -12.19 -0.16 8.60
N THR A 75 -11.48 0.28 9.62
CA THR A 75 -11.03 -0.56 10.73
C THR A 75 -12.03 -0.39 11.87
N GLN A 76 -13.02 -1.29 11.93
CA GLN A 76 -14.03 -1.24 12.99
C GLN A 76 -13.39 -1.34 14.39
N LYS A 77 -14.00 -0.66 15.37
CA LYS A 77 -13.81 -0.98 16.80
C LYS A 77 -14.71 -2.12 17.20
#